data_AF-A0A8F4RZD5-F1
#
_entry.id   AF-A0A8F4RZD5-F1
#
_cell.length_a   1.000
_cell.length_b   1.000
_cell.length_c   1.000
_cell.angle_alpha   90.00
_cell.angle_beta   90.00
_cell.angle_gamma   90.00
#
_symmetry.space_group_name_H-M   'P 1'
#
loop_
_entity.id
_entity.type
_entity.pdbx_description
1 polymer ?
#
loop_
_entity_poly.entity_id
_entity_poly.type
_entity_poly.pdbx_seq_one_letter_code
_entity_poly.pdbx_strand_id
1 'polypeptide(L)' 'YEYKVMLDFQVNTYTAPDSTKPFGAAPDWQKAICSWRTV' A
#
# COMPACT_ATOMS: atom_id res chain seq x y z
N TYR A 1 -2.53 19.27 4.90
CA TYR A 1 -3.86 18.67 5.09
C TYR A 1 -4.00 17.82 6.37
N GLU A 2 -3.02 17.79 7.28
CA GLU A 2 -3.13 17.14 8.61
C GLU A 2 -3.65 15.69 8.63
N TYR A 3 -3.44 14.94 7.54
CA TYR A 3 -3.72 13.52 7.51
C TYR A 3 -2.64 12.77 8.28
N LYS A 4 -3.05 11.86 9.17
CA LYS A 4 -2.19 10.86 9.79
C LYS A 4 -2.12 9.63 8.91
N VAL A 5 -0.90 9.19 8.58
CA VAL A 5 -0.69 7.92 7.88
C VAL A 5 -1.01 6.77 8.84
N MET A 6 -1.96 5.93 8.45
CA MET A 6 -2.41 4.75 9.20
C MET A 6 -1.78 3.47 8.65
N LEU A 7 -1.47 3.46 7.36
CA LEU A 7 -0.77 2.37 6.68
C LEU A 7 0.13 2.95 5.59
N ASP A 8 1.38 2.51 5.56
CA ASP A 8 2.31 2.66 4.45
C ASP A 8 2.70 1.25 4.01
N PHE A 9 2.19 0.83 2.84
CA PHE A 9 2.30 -0.55 2.38
C PHE A 9 3.03 -0.64 1.03
N GLN A 10 3.99 -1.56 0.96
CA GLN A 10 4.77 -1.81 -0.24
C GLN A 10 4.03 -2.74 -1.20
N VAL A 11 3.51 -2.20 -2.31
CA VAL A 11 2.49 -2.90 -3.13
C VAL A 11 3.01 -4.22 -3.72
N ASN A 12 4.27 -4.28 -4.12
CA ASN A 12 4.87 -5.48 -4.73
C ASN A 12 5.11 -6.64 -3.73
N THR A 13 4.88 -6.40 -2.44
CA THR A 13 4.93 -7.43 -1.40
C THR A 13 3.57 -8.07 -1.10
N TYR A 14 2.47 -7.52 -1.63
CA TYR A 14 1.15 -8.10 -1.46
C TYR A 14 1.02 -9.46 -2.17
N THR A 15 0.54 -10.45 -1.43
CA THR A 15 0.18 -11.77 -1.95
C THR A 15 -1.34 -11.92 -1.85
N ALA A 16 -1.99 -12.19 -2.99
CA ALA A 16 -3.43 -12.41 -3.04
C ALA A 16 -3.80 -13.82 -2.51
N PRO A 17 -5.10 -14.09 -2.23
CA PRO A 17 -5.54 -15.38 -1.70
C PRO A 17 -5.21 -16.58 -2.61
N ASP A 18 -5.09 -16.36 -3.91
CA ASP A 18 -4.65 -17.35 -4.90
C ASP A 18 -3.12 -17.53 -4.95
N SER A 19 -2.39 -16.95 -4.00
CA SER A 19 -0.93 -16.92 -3.90
C SER A 19 -0.21 -16.14 -5.00
N THR A 20 -0.92 -15.40 -5.85
CA THR A 20 -0.30 -14.52 -6.85
C THR A 20 0.16 -13.19 -6.26
N LYS A 21 1.02 -12.48 -6.98
CA LYS A 21 1.42 -11.09 -6.67
C LYS A 21 0.99 -10.17 -7.80
N PRO A 22 -0.25 -9.63 -7.78
CA PRO A 22 -0.77 -8.79 -8.86
C PRO A 22 0.10 -7.56 -9.16
N PHE A 23 0.79 -7.05 -8.13
CA PHE A 23 1.66 -5.87 -8.23
C PHE A 23 3.15 -6.24 -8.13
N GLY A 24 3.52 -7.51 -8.31
CA GLY A 24 4.90 -7.98 -8.11
C GLY A 24 5.93 -7.33 -9.04
N ALA A 25 5.50 -6.81 -10.20
CA ALA A 25 6.35 -6.07 -11.14
C ALA A 25 6.46 -4.58 -10.83
N ALA A 26 5.71 -4.07 -9.84
CA ALA A 26 5.78 -2.67 -9.45
C ALA A 26 7.13 -2.37 -8.76
N PRO A 27 7.72 -1.19 -9.00
CA PRO A 27 8.98 -0.80 -8.39
C PRO A 27 8.84 -0.50 -6.90
N ASP A 28 9.96 -0.55 -6.16
CA ASP A 28 9.98 -0.40 -4.71
C ASP A 28 9.54 0.98 -4.20
N TRP A 29 9.53 2.00 -5.07
CA TRP A 29 9.04 3.33 -4.70
C TRP A 29 7.51 3.44 -4.72
N GLN A 30 6.81 2.49 -5.36
CA GLN A 30 5.35 2.52 -5.47
C GLN A 30 4.71 1.94 -4.20
N LYS A 31 3.95 2.78 -3.50
CA LYS A 31 3.32 2.46 -2.20
C LYS A 31 1.82 2.68 -2.22
N ALA A 32 1.10 1.90 -1.42
CA ALA A 32 -0.30 2.15 -1.06
C ALA A 32 -0.35 2.78 0.33
N ILE A 33 -0.84 4.02 0.43
CA ILE A 33 -0.87 4.78 1.68
C ILE A 33 -2.32 4.99 2.11
N CYS A 34 -2.70 4.42 3.26
CA CYS A 34 -3.97 4.75 3.91
C CYS A 34 -3.73 5.89 4.90
N SER A 35 -4.38 7.02 4.66
CA SER A 35 -4.28 8.19 5.53
C SER A 35 -5.65 8.61 6.03
N TRP A 36 -5.72 9.03 7.29
CA TRP A 36 -6.94 9.48 7.94
C TRP A 36 -6.78 10.89 8.47
N ARG A 37 -7.80 11.72 8.29
CA ARG A 37 -7.89 13.04 8.91
C ARG A 37 -9.17 13.07 9.73
N THR A 38 -9.03 13.37 11.02
CA THR A 38 -10.17 13.65 11.87
C THR A 38 -10.83 14.95 11.40
N VAL A 39 -12.16 14.90 11.24
CA VAL A 39 -12.99 16.06 10.85
C VAL A 39 -13.31 16.90 12.07
#